data_AF-A0A1A7Y3A9-F1
#
_entry.id   AF-A0A1A7Y3A9-F1
#
_cell.length_a   1.000
_cell.length_b   1.000
_cell.length_c   1.000
_cell.angle_alpha   90.00
_cell.angle_beta   90.00
_cell.angle_gamma   90.00
#
_symmetry.space_group_name_H-M   'P 1'
#
loop_
_entity.id
_entity.type
_entity.pdbx_description
1 polymer ?
#
loop_
_entity_poly.entity_id
_entity_poly.type
_entity_poly.pdbx_seq_one_letter_code
_entity_poly.pdbx_strand_id
1 'polypeptide(L)'
;LQLHSLYGGVGAGLGPGAGHCNPGNPAVLKEAVEAVVRSFAKHTQGYGRVNVVEALQEFWQMKLTRGADLRNGALVVYEMVPSNSPPYVCYVSLPGGSCFGSFQFCPTKAEARRSAAKIALMNSVFNEHPSRRITDDFIEKSVSEALASFNGNREEADNPNTGIGAFRFMLESNKGKSMLEFQELMTVFQLLHWNGSLKAMRERQCSRQEVLAHYSHRALDDDMRTQMAADWVNREQSAASTIAQELAMTERELEDARLAGRELRFYKEKKDILMLAVGQLSAANAATLPSH
;
A
#
# COMPACT_ATOMS: atom_id res chain seq x y z
N LEU A 1 1.49 13.48 -16.62
CA LEU A 1 2.24 12.31 -16.09
C LEU A 1 1.34 11.61 -15.09
N GLN A 2 0.62 10.56 -15.52
CA GLN A 2 -0.15 9.71 -14.62
C GLN A 2 0.85 8.83 -13.84
N LEU A 3 1.19 9.24 -12.62
CA LEU A 3 2.11 8.51 -11.73
C LEU A 3 1.57 7.09 -11.41
N HIS A 4 0.26 6.89 -11.58
CA HIS A 4 -0.40 5.59 -11.41
C HIS A 4 0.15 4.49 -12.35
N SER A 5 0.60 4.81 -13.57
CA SER A 5 1.22 3.81 -14.47
C SER A 5 2.71 3.57 -14.20
N LEU A 6 3.45 4.55 -13.64
CA LEU A 6 4.84 4.33 -13.18
C LEU A 6 4.89 3.44 -11.95
N TYR A 7 3.83 3.44 -11.13
CA TYR A 7 3.84 2.82 -9.80
C TYR A 7 2.88 1.63 -9.65
N GLY A 8 1.83 1.55 -10.49
CA GLY A 8 0.89 0.42 -10.53
C GLY A 8 1.52 -0.88 -11.04
N GLY A 9 2.61 -0.80 -11.82
CA GLY A 9 3.37 -1.97 -12.26
C GLY A 9 4.38 -2.49 -11.22
N VAL A 10 4.96 -1.59 -10.42
CA VAL A 10 6.08 -1.91 -9.51
C VAL A 10 5.60 -2.63 -8.25
N GLY A 11 4.39 -2.32 -7.77
CA GLY A 11 3.81 -2.96 -6.59
C GLY A 11 3.04 -4.27 -6.84
N ALA A 12 2.71 -4.60 -8.09
CA ALA A 12 1.77 -5.68 -8.39
C ALA A 12 2.34 -6.85 -9.21
N GLY A 13 3.60 -6.83 -9.66
CA GLY A 13 4.05 -7.92 -10.54
C GLY A 13 5.53 -8.07 -10.88
N LEU A 14 6.45 -7.36 -10.23
CA LEU A 14 7.86 -7.40 -10.67
C LEU A 14 8.75 -8.13 -9.67
N GLY A 15 8.85 -9.44 -9.86
CA GLY A 15 9.93 -10.26 -9.36
C GLY A 15 10.90 -10.64 -10.48
N PRO A 16 12.21 -10.42 -10.33
CA PRO A 16 13.16 -10.97 -11.28
C PRO A 16 13.26 -12.48 -11.04
N GLY A 17 12.83 -13.30 -12.00
CA GLY A 17 13.30 -14.68 -12.13
C GLY A 17 12.43 -15.82 -11.58
N ALA A 18 11.11 -15.68 -11.48
CA ALA A 18 10.21 -16.83 -11.38
C ALA A 18 9.10 -16.69 -12.44
N GLY A 19 8.80 -17.78 -13.14
CA GLY A 19 7.92 -17.82 -14.30
C GLY A 19 6.59 -17.08 -14.11
N HIS A 20 6.04 -16.63 -15.24
CA HIS A 20 4.75 -15.96 -15.36
C HIS A 20 3.62 -16.75 -14.66
N CYS A 21 3.42 -16.48 -13.38
CA CYS A 21 2.19 -16.77 -12.67
C CYS A 21 1.34 -15.51 -12.81
N ASN A 22 0.47 -15.45 -13.80
CA ASN A 22 -0.47 -14.34 -13.98
C ASN A 22 -1.26 -14.15 -12.66
N PRO A 23 -1.09 -13.03 -11.92
CA PRO A 23 -1.70 -12.84 -10.60
C PRO A 23 -3.22 -12.65 -10.67
N GLY A 24 -3.80 -12.59 -11.88
CA GLY A 24 -5.25 -12.52 -12.07
C GLY A 24 -6.01 -13.84 -11.84
N ASN A 25 -5.34 -14.96 -11.54
CA ASN A 25 -6.01 -16.23 -11.24
C ASN A 25 -5.99 -16.53 -9.72
N PRO A 26 -7.14 -16.44 -9.02
CA PRO A 26 -7.23 -16.71 -7.58
C PRO A 26 -6.70 -18.09 -7.15
N ALA A 27 -6.73 -19.09 -8.03
CA ALA A 27 -6.21 -20.42 -7.76
C ALA A 27 -4.67 -20.44 -7.66
N VAL A 28 -4.00 -19.69 -8.53
CA VAL A 28 -2.53 -19.59 -8.58
C VAL A 28 -2.00 -18.84 -7.36
N LEU A 29 -2.68 -17.75 -6.97
CA LEU A 29 -2.37 -17.01 -5.75
C LEU A 29 -2.51 -17.91 -4.51
N LYS A 30 -3.60 -18.67 -4.42
CA LYS A 30 -3.83 -19.63 -3.33
C LYS A 30 -2.71 -20.66 -3.23
N GLU A 31 -2.30 -21.24 -4.36
CA GLU A 31 -1.23 -22.24 -4.40
C GLU A 31 0.13 -21.68 -3.95
N ALA A 32 0.50 -20.49 -4.45
CA ALA A 32 1.74 -19.81 -4.08
C ALA A 32 1.79 -19.49 -2.58
N VAL A 33 0.69 -18.97 -2.04
CA VAL A 33 0.52 -18.71 -0.61
C VAL A 33 0.68 -20.00 0.21
N GLU A 34 0.03 -21.09 -0.20
CA GLU A 34 0.13 -22.38 0.49
C GLU A 34 1.54 -22.99 0.41
N ALA A 35 2.28 -22.77 -0.68
CA ALA A 35 3.67 -23.19 -0.80
C ALA A 35 4.60 -22.45 0.18
N VAL A 36 4.45 -21.12 0.30
CA VAL A 36 5.26 -20.30 1.22
C VAL A 36 4.96 -20.64 2.68
N VAL A 37 3.68 -20.78 3.03
CA VAL A 37 3.28 -21.19 4.39
C VAL A 37 3.84 -22.57 4.73
N ARG A 38 3.79 -23.54 3.80
CA ARG A 38 4.40 -24.86 4.00
C ARG A 38 5.92 -24.82 4.15
N SER A 39 6.60 -23.91 3.45
CA SER A 39 8.05 -23.71 3.60
C SER A 39 8.40 -23.14 4.98
N PHE A 40 7.64 -22.13 5.44
CA PHE A 40 7.82 -21.54 6.76
C PHE A 40 7.57 -22.55 7.89
N ALA A 41 6.50 -23.37 7.76
CA ALA A 41 6.15 -24.45 8.69
C ALA A 41 7.32 -25.42 8.96
N LYS A 42 8.12 -25.72 7.92
CA LYS A 42 9.26 -26.63 8.04
C LYS A 42 10.40 -26.05 8.89
N HIS A 43 10.50 -24.73 8.97
CA HIS A 43 11.54 -24.03 9.75
C HIS A 43 11.16 -23.75 11.21
N THR A 44 9.87 -23.84 11.59
CA THR A 44 9.35 -23.34 12.89
C THR A 44 8.85 -24.43 13.86
N GLN A 45 9.47 -25.62 13.85
CA GLN A 45 9.10 -26.81 14.65
C GLN A 45 7.79 -27.51 14.20
N GLY A 46 7.92 -28.82 13.93
CA GLY A 46 6.87 -29.81 14.14
C GLY A 46 5.74 -29.88 13.11
N TYR A 47 5.57 -31.07 12.52
CA TYR A 47 4.43 -31.44 11.67
C TYR A 47 3.08 -31.13 12.36
N GLY A 48 2.45 -30.02 11.97
CA GLY A 48 1.11 -29.61 12.41
C GLY A 48 0.49 -28.59 11.44
N ARG A 49 -0.85 -28.45 11.45
CA ARG A 49 -1.53 -27.38 10.68
C ARG A 49 -1.10 -26.03 11.27
N VAL A 50 -0.18 -25.34 10.60
CA VAL A 50 0.29 -24.01 11.03
C VAL A 50 -0.88 -23.06 11.23
N ASN A 51 -0.99 -22.52 12.44
CA ASN A 51 -1.88 -21.41 12.72
C ASN A 51 -1.26 -20.13 12.13
N VAL A 52 -1.66 -19.80 10.90
CA VAL A 52 -1.13 -18.67 10.13
C VAL A 52 -1.27 -17.31 10.82
N VAL A 53 -2.24 -17.17 11.73
CA VAL A 53 -2.43 -15.93 12.51
C VAL A 53 -1.33 -15.81 13.57
N GLU A 54 -1.06 -16.89 14.29
CA GLU A 54 0.03 -16.94 15.29
C GLU A 54 1.40 -16.83 14.60
N ALA A 55 1.64 -17.58 13.53
CA ALA A 55 2.88 -17.52 12.78
C ALA A 55 3.20 -16.11 12.24
N LEU A 56 2.17 -15.36 11.82
CA LEU A 56 2.35 -13.97 11.42
C LEU A 56 2.75 -13.07 12.60
N GLN A 57 2.07 -13.20 13.74
CA GLN A 57 2.41 -12.43 14.94
C GLN A 57 3.82 -12.76 15.45
N GLU A 58 4.19 -14.04 15.48
CA GLU A 58 5.52 -14.52 15.87
C GLU A 58 6.61 -13.99 14.93
N PHE A 59 6.36 -13.98 13.62
CA PHE A 59 7.30 -13.43 12.65
C PHE A 59 7.64 -11.97 12.94
N TRP A 60 6.61 -11.12 13.15
CA TRP A 60 6.82 -9.70 13.43
C TRP A 60 7.42 -9.46 14.83
N GLN A 61 7.06 -10.30 15.81
CA GLN A 61 7.67 -10.24 17.14
C GLN A 61 9.16 -10.59 17.09
N MET A 62 9.53 -11.65 16.37
CA MET A 62 10.93 -12.04 16.14
C MET A 62 11.70 -10.90 15.46
N LYS A 63 11.10 -10.22 14.48
CA LYS A 63 11.69 -9.06 13.81
C LYS A 63 12.03 -7.94 14.79
N LEU A 64 11.10 -7.60 15.67
CA LEU A 64 11.33 -6.59 16.71
C LEU A 64 12.46 -7.00 17.65
N THR A 65 12.48 -8.24 18.12
CA THR A 65 13.56 -8.76 18.99
C THR A 65 14.93 -8.74 18.31
N ARG A 66 14.98 -8.84 16.97
CA ARG A 66 16.21 -8.71 16.17
C ARG A 66 16.61 -7.26 15.89
N GLY A 67 15.92 -6.28 16.46
CA GLY A 67 16.26 -4.87 16.37
C GLY A 67 15.68 -4.15 15.15
N ALA A 68 14.62 -4.68 14.52
CA ALA A 68 13.91 -3.94 13.50
C ALA A 68 13.28 -2.66 14.09
N ASP A 69 13.46 -1.52 13.41
CA ASP A 69 12.85 -0.25 13.79
C ASP A 69 11.36 -0.26 13.45
N LEU A 70 10.54 -0.74 14.38
CA LEU A 70 9.09 -0.74 14.28
C LEU A 70 8.52 0.37 15.17
N ARG A 71 8.30 1.56 14.59
CA ARG A 71 7.81 2.75 15.31
C ARG A 71 6.61 2.50 16.23
N ASN A 72 5.71 1.59 15.83
CA ASN A 72 4.49 1.23 16.58
C ASN A 72 4.54 -0.20 17.16
N GLY A 73 5.75 -0.76 17.33
CA GLY A 73 5.95 -2.14 17.77
C GLY A 73 5.59 -3.21 16.72
N ALA A 74 5.58 -4.47 17.15
CA ALA A 74 5.33 -5.64 16.31
C ALA A 74 3.84 -6.00 16.13
N LEU A 75 2.93 -5.08 16.46
CA LEU A 75 1.50 -5.37 16.49
C LEU A 75 0.94 -5.54 15.09
N VAL A 76 0.34 -6.70 14.83
CA VAL A 76 -0.43 -6.96 13.61
C VAL A 76 -1.90 -6.68 13.90
N VAL A 77 -2.47 -5.70 13.20
CA VAL A 77 -3.84 -5.24 13.44
C VAL A 77 -4.79 -5.94 12.49
N TYR A 78 -5.90 -6.47 13.01
CA TYR A 78 -6.96 -7.08 12.21
C TYR A 78 -8.23 -6.24 12.28
N GLU A 79 -8.77 -5.89 11.13
CA GLU A 79 -10.02 -5.15 10.98
C GLU A 79 -11.06 -6.05 10.30
N MET A 80 -12.16 -6.31 10.99
CA MET A 80 -13.29 -7.07 10.42
C MET A 80 -14.32 -6.10 9.87
N VAL A 81 -14.69 -6.25 8.59
CA VAL A 81 -15.80 -5.48 8.01
C VAL A 81 -17.10 -5.91 8.70
N PRO A 82 -17.90 -4.96 9.22
CA PRO A 82 -19.20 -5.28 9.81
C PRO A 82 -20.12 -5.95 8.79
N SER A 83 -20.55 -7.18 9.09
CA SER A 83 -21.54 -7.91 8.31
C SER A 83 -22.25 -8.95 9.16
N ASN A 84 -23.55 -9.16 8.88
CA ASN A 84 -24.40 -10.17 9.52
C ASN A 84 -24.48 -11.47 8.71
N SER A 85 -23.94 -11.50 7.48
CA SER A 85 -23.96 -12.65 6.59
C SER A 85 -22.68 -12.75 5.76
N PRO A 86 -22.31 -13.95 5.28
CA PRO A 86 -21.19 -14.10 4.37
C PRO A 86 -21.44 -13.40 3.01
N PRO A 87 -20.38 -13.05 2.26
CA PRO A 87 -18.97 -13.27 2.58
C PRO A 87 -18.43 -12.31 3.64
N TYR A 88 -17.65 -12.83 4.60
CA TYR A 88 -16.96 -12.01 5.59
C TYR A 88 -15.64 -11.50 5.02
N VAL A 89 -15.30 -10.24 5.33
CA VAL A 89 -14.04 -9.61 4.91
C VAL A 89 -13.23 -9.21 6.12
N CYS A 90 -11.93 -9.51 6.08
CA CYS A 90 -10.96 -9.10 7.09
C CYS A 90 -9.79 -8.42 6.39
N TYR A 91 -9.37 -7.27 6.91
CA TYR A 91 -8.11 -6.63 6.58
C TYR A 91 -7.09 -6.88 7.68
N VAL A 92 -5.82 -6.94 7.31
CA VAL A 92 -4.70 -7.05 8.21
C VAL A 92 -3.67 -5.99 7.87
N SER A 93 -3.31 -5.19 8.85
CA SER A 93 -2.28 -4.16 8.74
C SER A 93 -1.04 -4.60 9.50
N LEU A 94 0.09 -4.58 8.81
CA LEU A 94 1.39 -4.98 9.32
C LEU A 94 2.11 -3.80 9.97
N PRO A 95 3.08 -4.04 10.86
CA PRO A 95 4.04 -3.02 11.26
C PRO A 95 4.71 -2.38 10.02
N GLY A 96 4.80 -1.05 10.01
CA GLY A 96 5.23 -0.29 8.83
C GLY A 96 4.10 0.06 7.86
N GLY A 97 2.88 -0.43 8.10
CA GLY A 97 1.62 0.08 7.51
C GLY A 97 1.10 -0.66 6.28
N SER A 98 1.85 -1.62 5.71
CA SER A 98 1.31 -2.45 4.62
C SER A 98 0.02 -3.15 5.03
N CYS A 99 -0.94 -3.23 4.12
CA CYS A 99 -2.27 -3.76 4.38
C CYS A 99 -2.62 -4.85 3.36
N PHE A 100 -3.23 -5.93 3.84
CA PHE A 100 -3.73 -7.02 3.00
C PHE A 100 -5.13 -7.40 3.46
N GLY A 101 -5.86 -8.10 2.60
CA GLY A 101 -7.22 -8.54 2.91
C GLY A 101 -7.44 -10.01 2.63
N SER A 102 -8.50 -10.57 3.20
CA SER A 102 -9.07 -11.81 2.71
C SER A 102 -9.34 -11.66 1.22
N PHE A 103 -8.96 -12.63 0.39
CA PHE A 103 -8.98 -12.49 -1.09
C PHE A 103 -9.93 -13.49 -1.77
N GLN A 104 -10.64 -14.30 -0.98
CA GLN A 104 -11.55 -15.33 -1.44
C GLN A 104 -12.87 -15.28 -0.66
N PHE A 105 -13.88 -16.01 -1.13
CA PHE A 105 -15.13 -16.17 -0.40
C PHE A 105 -14.88 -16.82 0.97
N CYS A 106 -15.28 -16.13 2.04
CA CYS A 106 -15.09 -16.60 3.42
C CYS A 106 -16.46 -16.74 4.12
N PRO A 107 -16.97 -17.96 4.35
CA PRO A 107 -18.24 -18.22 5.02
C PRO A 107 -18.24 -17.89 6.52
N THR A 108 -17.07 -17.73 7.15
CA THR A 108 -16.96 -17.39 8.58
C THR A 108 -15.96 -16.25 8.82
N LYS A 109 -16.15 -15.48 9.90
CA LYS A 109 -15.19 -14.43 10.32
C LYS A 109 -13.79 -14.99 10.57
N ALA A 110 -13.70 -16.21 11.15
CA ALA A 110 -12.44 -16.90 11.38
C ALA A 110 -11.72 -17.29 10.08
N GLU A 111 -12.46 -17.63 9.03
CA GLU A 111 -11.89 -17.87 7.69
C GLU A 111 -11.38 -16.61 7.04
N ALA A 112 -12.13 -15.51 7.13
CA ALA A 112 -11.70 -14.21 6.62
C ALA A 112 -10.37 -13.78 7.27
N ARG A 113 -10.28 -13.87 8.61
CA ARG A 113 -9.07 -13.55 9.36
C ARG A 113 -7.87 -14.42 8.94
N ARG A 114 -8.08 -15.73 8.80
CA ARG A 114 -7.02 -16.65 8.32
C ARG A 114 -6.62 -16.36 6.88
N SER A 115 -7.57 -16.02 6.01
CA SER A 115 -7.30 -15.67 4.61
C SER A 115 -6.43 -14.41 4.50
N ALA A 116 -6.75 -13.36 5.26
CA ALA A 116 -5.95 -12.15 5.33
C ALA A 116 -4.53 -12.43 5.87
N ALA A 117 -4.44 -13.17 6.99
CA ALA A 117 -3.16 -13.53 7.60
C ALA A 117 -2.24 -14.33 6.68
N LYS A 118 -2.80 -15.22 5.84
CA LYS A 118 -2.04 -16.00 4.86
C LYS A 118 -1.29 -15.13 3.86
N ILE A 119 -1.96 -14.15 3.23
CA ILE A 119 -1.31 -13.24 2.27
C ILE A 119 -0.29 -12.38 2.99
N ALA A 120 -0.63 -11.86 4.16
CA ALA A 120 0.25 -10.98 4.90
C ALA A 120 1.52 -11.71 5.37
N LEU A 121 1.41 -12.96 5.83
CA LEU A 121 2.55 -13.80 6.19
C LEU A 121 3.43 -14.11 4.97
N MET A 122 2.81 -14.48 3.85
CA MET A 122 3.55 -14.70 2.61
C MET A 122 4.36 -13.46 2.24
N ASN A 123 3.73 -12.28 2.21
CA ASN A 123 4.42 -11.03 1.88
C ASN A 123 5.49 -10.66 2.92
N SER A 124 5.23 -10.90 4.20
CA SER A 124 6.20 -10.62 5.27
C SER A 124 7.46 -11.47 5.11
N VAL A 125 7.32 -12.78 4.92
CA VAL A 125 8.44 -13.71 4.73
C VAL A 125 9.16 -13.45 3.41
N PHE A 126 8.41 -13.19 2.34
CA PHE A 126 8.97 -13.01 1.01
C PHE A 126 9.82 -11.74 0.89
N ASN A 127 9.41 -10.66 1.54
CA ASN A 127 10.15 -9.39 1.54
C ASN A 127 11.47 -9.43 2.32
N GLU A 128 11.70 -10.44 3.18
CA GLU A 128 12.99 -10.63 3.85
C GLU A 128 14.07 -11.23 2.96
N HIS A 129 13.67 -11.82 1.83
CA HIS A 129 14.64 -12.48 0.98
C HIS A 129 15.66 -11.46 0.42
N PRO A 130 16.97 -11.73 0.46
CA PRO A 130 17.99 -10.77 -0.03
C PRO A 130 17.77 -10.31 -1.48
N SER A 131 17.20 -11.17 -2.33
CA SER A 131 16.85 -10.81 -3.71
C SER A 131 15.66 -9.84 -3.85
N ARG A 132 15.02 -9.47 -2.74
CA ARG A 132 13.91 -8.51 -2.65
C ARG A 132 14.32 -7.18 -2.04
N ARG A 133 15.63 -6.98 -1.84
CA ARG A 133 16.21 -5.67 -1.57
C ARG A 133 16.34 -4.88 -2.86
N ILE A 134 16.27 -3.56 -2.73
CA ILE A 134 16.55 -2.65 -3.85
C ILE A 134 18.05 -2.72 -4.16
N THR A 135 18.39 -3.28 -5.32
CA THR A 135 19.77 -3.40 -5.84
C THR A 135 19.96 -2.53 -7.08
N ASP A 136 21.21 -2.30 -7.48
CA ASP A 136 21.51 -1.64 -8.76
C ASP A 136 20.83 -2.32 -9.95
N ASP A 137 20.92 -3.65 -10.04
CA ASP A 137 20.24 -4.43 -11.09
C ASP A 137 18.72 -4.23 -11.07
N PHE A 138 18.12 -4.12 -9.89
CA PHE A 138 16.69 -3.86 -9.75
C PHE A 138 16.32 -2.45 -10.22
N ILE A 139 17.15 -1.45 -9.89
CA ILE A 139 16.97 -0.07 -10.31
C ILE A 139 17.00 0.02 -11.83
N GLU A 140 18.03 -0.53 -12.46
CA GLU A 140 18.18 -0.49 -13.92
C GLU A 140 17.00 -1.15 -14.64
N LYS A 141 16.57 -2.34 -14.17
CA LYS A 141 15.40 -3.03 -14.74
C LYS A 141 14.11 -2.21 -14.58
N SER A 142 13.85 -1.70 -13.38
CA SER A 142 12.63 -0.93 -13.08
C SER A 142 12.57 0.36 -13.89
N VAL A 143 13.70 1.05 -14.06
CA VAL A 143 13.78 2.27 -14.88
C VAL A 143 13.62 1.94 -16.36
N SER A 144 14.21 0.85 -16.84
CA SER A 144 14.03 0.40 -18.23
C SER A 144 12.58 0.06 -18.55
N GLU A 145 11.87 -0.62 -17.64
CA GLU A 145 10.44 -0.93 -17.78
C GLU A 145 9.57 0.34 -17.75
N ALA A 146 9.91 1.31 -16.90
CA ALA A 146 9.26 2.62 -16.90
C ALA A 146 9.47 3.34 -18.24
N LEU A 147 10.70 3.37 -18.78
CA LEU A 147 10.96 3.97 -20.08
C LEU A 147 10.14 3.32 -21.19
N ALA A 148 10.08 1.98 -21.22
CA ALA A 148 9.31 1.23 -22.19
C ALA A 148 7.80 1.52 -22.10
N SER A 149 7.27 1.65 -20.87
CA SER A 149 5.85 1.89 -20.62
C SER A 149 5.39 3.30 -21.02
N PHE A 150 6.30 4.27 -21.05
CA PHE A 150 6.00 5.67 -21.33
C PHE A 150 6.59 6.18 -22.65
N ASN A 151 7.17 5.30 -23.46
CA ASN A 151 7.91 5.66 -24.67
C ASN A 151 8.99 6.74 -24.39
N GLY A 152 9.60 6.71 -23.20
CA GLY A 152 10.64 7.65 -22.77
C GLY A 152 12.02 7.28 -23.32
N ASN A 153 12.97 8.20 -23.22
CA ASN A 153 14.37 7.99 -23.64
C ASN A 153 15.33 7.98 -22.43
N ARG A 154 16.57 7.51 -22.64
CA ARG A 154 17.54 7.37 -21.54
C ARG A 154 17.91 8.71 -20.90
N GLU A 155 17.92 9.80 -21.68
CA GLU A 155 18.18 11.15 -21.17
C GLU A 155 17.11 11.61 -20.17
N GLU A 156 15.85 11.18 -20.33
CA GLU A 156 14.81 11.46 -19.36
C GLU A 156 15.08 10.75 -18.03
N ALA A 157 15.60 9.52 -18.05
CA ALA A 157 15.91 8.77 -16.83
C ALA A 157 17.11 9.37 -16.06
N ASP A 158 18.06 9.98 -16.78
CA ASP A 158 19.23 10.62 -16.17
C ASP A 158 18.94 12.06 -15.69
N ASN A 159 17.78 12.62 -16.07
CA ASN A 159 17.36 13.96 -15.65
C ASN A 159 16.41 13.90 -14.43
N PRO A 160 16.85 14.35 -13.24
CA PRO A 160 16.02 14.33 -12.01
C PRO A 160 14.78 15.23 -12.10
N ASN A 161 14.71 16.11 -13.11
CA ASN A 161 13.55 16.94 -13.41
C ASN A 161 12.53 16.26 -14.34
N THR A 162 12.60 14.94 -14.53
CA THR A 162 11.52 14.17 -15.17
C THR A 162 10.82 13.28 -14.15
N GLY A 163 9.69 12.67 -14.54
CA GLY A 163 9.05 11.68 -13.68
C GLY A 163 9.89 10.41 -13.50
N ILE A 164 10.61 10.01 -14.56
CA ILE A 164 11.42 8.79 -14.57
C ILE A 164 12.73 9.00 -13.78
N GLY A 165 13.39 10.16 -13.94
CA GLY A 165 14.58 10.48 -13.15
C GLY A 165 14.27 10.66 -11.66
N ALA A 166 13.11 11.23 -11.31
CA ALA A 166 12.65 11.27 -9.92
C ALA A 166 12.39 9.86 -9.36
N PHE A 167 11.81 8.96 -10.16
CA PHE A 167 11.63 7.56 -9.79
C PHE A 167 12.96 6.83 -9.57
N ARG A 168 13.93 7.02 -10.47
CA ARG A 168 15.30 6.48 -10.31
C ARG A 168 15.95 6.98 -9.03
N PHE A 169 15.91 8.29 -8.79
CA PHE A 169 16.45 8.90 -7.58
C PHE A 169 15.82 8.33 -6.30
N MET A 170 14.51 8.10 -6.29
CA MET A 170 13.83 7.47 -5.14
C MET A 170 14.33 6.05 -4.90
N LEU A 171 14.52 5.25 -5.95
CA LEU A 171 15.03 3.89 -5.80
C LEU A 171 16.50 3.89 -5.32
N GLU A 172 17.35 4.73 -5.92
CA GLU A 172 18.76 4.89 -5.52
C GLU A 172 18.89 5.29 -4.05
N SER A 173 18.05 6.24 -3.58
CA SER A 173 18.02 6.71 -2.19
C SER A 173 17.53 5.66 -1.19
N ASN A 174 16.93 4.57 -1.67
CA ASN A 174 16.42 3.47 -0.85
C ASN A 174 17.14 2.15 -1.15
N LYS A 175 18.33 2.19 -1.77
CA LYS A 175 19.15 1.00 -2.03
C LYS A 175 19.41 0.22 -0.74
N GLY A 176 19.30 -1.10 -0.83
CA GLY A 176 19.46 -2.01 0.30
C GLY A 176 18.22 -2.18 1.17
N LYS A 177 17.23 -1.27 1.11
CA LYS A 177 15.96 -1.45 1.81
C LYS A 177 15.10 -2.53 1.14
N SER A 178 14.18 -3.10 1.90
CA SER A 178 13.16 -4.02 1.41
C SER A 178 12.10 -3.27 0.59
N MET A 179 11.41 -3.98 -0.30
CA MET A 179 10.30 -3.42 -1.06
C MET A 179 9.18 -2.89 -0.13
N LEU A 180 8.95 -3.54 1.01
CA LEU A 180 7.94 -3.12 1.98
C LEU A 180 8.25 -1.74 2.60
N GLU A 181 9.52 -1.48 2.93
CA GLU A 181 9.96 -0.16 3.40
C GLU A 181 9.83 0.90 2.31
N PHE A 182 10.13 0.54 1.06
CA PHE A 182 9.96 1.45 -0.08
C PHE A 182 8.49 1.73 -0.38
N GLN A 183 7.59 0.76 -0.18
CA GLN A 183 6.16 0.90 -0.40
C GLN A 183 5.51 1.97 0.49
N GLU A 184 6.03 2.21 1.70
CA GLU A 184 5.53 3.30 2.55
C GLU A 184 5.75 4.67 1.89
N LEU A 185 6.98 4.91 1.41
CA LEU A 185 7.31 6.13 0.67
C LEU A 185 6.44 6.26 -0.60
N MET A 186 6.26 5.15 -1.32
CA MET A 186 5.43 5.12 -2.52
C MET A 186 3.98 5.48 -2.24
N THR A 187 3.42 4.98 -1.14
CA THR A 187 2.03 5.26 -0.74
C THR A 187 1.83 6.76 -0.50
N VAL A 188 2.78 7.41 0.19
CA VAL A 188 2.74 8.86 0.42
C VAL A 188 2.70 9.64 -0.90
N PHE A 189 3.60 9.31 -1.83
CA PHE A 189 3.63 9.99 -3.13
C PHE A 189 2.39 9.72 -3.99
N GLN A 190 1.84 8.51 -3.94
CA GLN A 190 0.59 8.18 -4.62
C GLN A 190 -0.59 8.98 -4.05
N LEU A 191 -0.67 9.15 -2.73
CA LEU A 191 -1.70 9.97 -2.09
C LEU A 191 -1.55 11.45 -2.41
N LEU A 192 -0.33 12.00 -2.35
CA LEU A 192 -0.05 13.39 -2.73
C LEU A 192 -0.36 13.67 -4.21
N HIS A 193 -0.18 12.67 -5.07
CA HIS A 193 -0.58 12.77 -6.46
C HIS A 193 -2.11 12.78 -6.59
N TRP A 194 -2.76 11.80 -5.97
CA TRP A 194 -4.20 11.57 -6.03
C TRP A 194 -5.00 12.76 -5.46
N ASN A 195 -4.63 13.24 -4.27
CA ASN A 195 -5.28 14.41 -3.68
C ASN A 195 -4.84 15.72 -4.35
N GLY A 196 -3.96 15.70 -5.36
CA GLY A 196 -3.53 16.86 -6.12
C GLY A 196 -2.50 17.78 -5.45
N SER A 197 -2.00 17.47 -4.25
CA SER A 197 -0.95 18.28 -3.60
C SER A 197 0.32 18.39 -4.45
N LEU A 198 0.72 17.34 -5.17
CA LEU A 198 1.86 17.42 -6.11
C LEU A 198 1.62 18.43 -7.23
N LYS A 199 0.38 18.53 -7.73
CA LYS A 199 0.01 19.51 -8.76
C LYS A 199 0.11 20.93 -8.19
N ALA A 200 -0.40 21.16 -6.99
CA ALA A 200 -0.34 22.46 -6.31
C ALA A 200 1.11 22.89 -6.00
N MET A 201 1.96 21.96 -5.54
CA MET A 201 3.38 22.24 -5.31
C MET A 201 4.10 22.63 -6.61
N ARG A 202 3.81 21.94 -7.72
CA ARG A 202 4.34 22.31 -9.03
C ARG A 202 3.89 23.71 -9.46
N GLU A 203 2.64 24.08 -9.22
CA GLU A 203 2.11 25.43 -9.53
C GLU A 203 2.77 26.52 -8.69
N ARG A 204 3.22 26.19 -7.47
CA ARG A 204 4.02 27.06 -6.59
C ARG A 204 5.52 27.04 -6.89
N GLN A 205 5.94 26.42 -7.99
CA GLN A 205 7.34 26.29 -8.41
C GLN A 205 8.23 25.51 -7.42
N CYS A 206 7.64 24.62 -6.61
CA CYS A 206 8.44 23.67 -5.84
C CYS A 206 9.16 22.71 -6.81
N SER A 207 10.47 22.55 -6.65
CA SER A 207 11.25 21.60 -7.44
C SER A 207 10.93 20.16 -7.01
N ARG A 208 11.15 19.19 -7.92
CA ARG A 208 10.98 17.77 -7.58
C ARG A 208 11.93 17.36 -6.44
N GLN A 209 13.15 17.89 -6.42
CA GLN A 209 14.15 17.56 -5.41
C GLN A 209 13.73 18.05 -4.01
N GLU A 210 13.19 19.26 -3.89
CA GLU A 210 12.65 19.76 -2.61
C GLU A 210 11.49 18.91 -2.12
N VAL A 211 10.55 18.56 -3.01
CA VAL A 211 9.42 17.70 -2.65
C VAL A 211 9.92 16.31 -2.20
N LEU A 212 10.88 15.73 -2.94
CA LEU A 212 11.48 14.44 -2.58
C LEU A 212 12.18 14.51 -1.22
N ALA A 213 12.99 15.53 -0.97
CA ALA A 213 13.68 15.71 0.31
C ALA A 213 12.71 15.90 1.49
N HIS A 214 11.59 16.59 1.27
CA HIS A 214 10.59 16.83 2.31
C HIS A 214 9.81 15.58 2.71
N TYR A 215 9.46 14.74 1.73
CA TYR A 215 8.62 13.55 1.98
C TYR A 215 9.41 12.23 2.12
N SER A 216 10.71 12.19 1.79
CA SER A 216 11.53 10.95 1.83
C SER A 216 11.57 10.26 3.19
N HIS A 217 11.43 11.03 4.27
CA HIS A 217 11.48 10.52 5.65
C HIS A 217 10.19 10.75 6.42
N ARG A 218 9.17 11.30 5.77
CA ARG A 218 7.89 11.62 6.41
C ARG A 218 6.95 10.42 6.30
N ALA A 219 6.52 9.91 7.45
CA ALA A 219 5.51 8.87 7.50
C ALA A 219 4.12 9.46 7.22
N LEU A 220 3.18 8.61 6.82
CA LEU A 220 1.79 8.99 6.68
C LEU A 220 1.14 9.13 8.07
N ASP A 221 1.23 10.33 8.62
CA ASP A 221 0.74 10.71 9.95
C ASP A 221 -0.66 11.36 9.89
N ASP A 222 -1.23 11.62 11.07
CA ASP A 222 -2.58 12.18 11.20
C ASP A 222 -2.67 13.61 10.68
N ASP A 223 -1.59 14.39 10.77
CA ASP A 223 -1.52 15.74 10.21
C ASP A 223 -1.63 15.70 8.68
N MET A 224 -0.90 14.78 8.03
CA MET A 224 -1.00 14.58 6.58
C MET A 224 -2.41 14.14 6.18
N ARG A 225 -3.01 13.17 6.88
CA ARG A 225 -4.39 12.74 6.60
C ARG A 225 -5.39 13.88 6.76
N THR A 226 -5.25 14.67 7.82
CA THR A 226 -6.11 15.82 8.12
C THR A 226 -5.99 16.90 7.06
N GLN A 227 -4.76 17.21 6.62
CA GLN A 227 -4.52 18.17 5.55
C GLN A 227 -5.11 17.70 4.21
N MET A 228 -4.92 16.42 3.86
CA MET A 228 -5.52 15.86 2.65
C MET A 228 -7.05 15.85 2.72
N ALA A 229 -7.63 15.54 3.88
CA ALA A 229 -9.07 15.61 4.09
C ALA A 229 -9.61 17.04 3.91
N ALA A 230 -8.92 18.05 4.45
CA ALA A 230 -9.29 19.45 4.27
C ALA A 230 -9.26 19.87 2.80
N ASP A 231 -8.30 19.39 2.01
CA ASP A 231 -8.25 19.62 0.56
C ASP A 231 -9.50 19.04 -0.14
N TRP A 232 -9.97 17.86 0.29
CA TRP A 232 -11.22 17.27 -0.22
C TRP A 232 -12.46 18.03 0.21
N VAL A 233 -12.52 18.53 1.45
CA VAL A 233 -13.61 19.40 1.93
C VAL A 233 -13.71 20.67 1.06
N ASN A 234 -12.59 21.31 0.75
CA ASN A 234 -12.56 22.49 -0.12
C ASN A 234 -13.06 22.19 -1.54
N ARG A 235 -12.79 20.99 -2.07
CA ARG A 235 -13.29 20.55 -3.37
C ARG A 235 -14.79 20.32 -3.35
N GLU A 236 -15.31 19.70 -2.30
CA GLU A 236 -16.75 19.47 -2.13
C GLU A 236 -17.53 20.79 -2.13
N GLN A 237 -16.98 21.84 -1.49
CA GLN A 237 -17.56 23.18 -1.51
C GLN A 237 -17.59 23.80 -2.92
N SER A 238 -16.60 23.46 -3.76
CA SER A 238 -16.51 23.95 -5.14
C SER A 238 -17.40 23.15 -6.10
N ALA A 239 -17.53 21.85 -5.87
CA ALA A 239 -18.31 20.91 -6.67
C ALA A 239 -18.92 19.85 -5.76
N ALA A 240 -20.23 19.94 -5.56
CA ALA A 240 -20.98 19.03 -4.71
C ALA A 240 -20.89 17.57 -5.22
N SER A 241 -20.97 16.64 -4.28
CA SER A 241 -20.85 15.18 -4.46
C SER A 241 -19.48 14.68 -4.94
N THR A 242 -18.45 15.52 -4.94
CA THR A 242 -17.08 15.12 -5.32
C THR A 242 -16.54 14.04 -4.39
N ILE A 243 -16.70 14.20 -3.07
CA ILE A 243 -16.25 13.23 -2.07
C ILE A 243 -17.04 11.92 -2.20
N ALA A 244 -18.36 12.00 -2.38
CA ALA A 244 -19.21 10.82 -2.51
C ALA A 244 -18.84 9.98 -3.75
N GLN A 245 -18.57 10.65 -4.88
CA GLN A 245 -18.13 9.99 -6.12
C GLN A 245 -16.75 9.34 -5.95
N GLU A 246 -15.78 10.06 -5.38
CA GLU A 246 -14.43 9.53 -5.15
C GLU A 246 -14.44 8.35 -4.16
N LEU A 247 -15.28 8.42 -3.13
CA LEU A 247 -15.43 7.33 -2.15
C LEU A 247 -15.97 6.06 -2.83
N ALA A 248 -17.01 6.18 -3.65
CA ALA A 248 -17.55 5.05 -4.40
C ALA A 248 -16.52 4.42 -5.36
N MET A 249 -15.70 5.24 -6.03
CA MET A 249 -14.60 4.73 -6.88
C MET A 249 -13.53 4.02 -6.03
N THR A 250 -13.12 4.64 -4.92
CA THR A 250 -12.11 4.07 -4.01
C THR A 250 -12.54 2.73 -3.42
N GLU A 251 -13.82 2.59 -3.05
CA GLU A 251 -14.35 1.33 -2.53
C GLU A 251 -14.32 0.20 -3.57
N ARG A 252 -14.63 0.53 -4.83
CA ARG A 252 -14.51 -0.43 -5.94
C ARG A 252 -13.06 -0.84 -6.17
N GLU A 253 -12.15 0.13 -6.23
CA GLU A 253 -10.72 -0.14 -6.42
C GLU A 253 -10.13 -0.98 -5.28
N LEU A 254 -10.52 -0.69 -4.03
CA LEU A 254 -10.12 -1.45 -2.85
C LEU A 254 -10.60 -2.91 -2.94
N GLU A 255 -11.85 -3.12 -3.36
CA GLU A 255 -12.43 -4.45 -3.52
C GLU A 255 -11.72 -5.23 -4.63
N ASP A 256 -11.51 -4.62 -5.79
CA ASP A 256 -10.79 -5.24 -6.92
C ASP A 256 -9.34 -5.58 -6.52
N ALA A 257 -8.65 -4.69 -5.81
CA ALA A 257 -7.31 -4.93 -5.31
C ALA A 257 -7.28 -6.06 -4.27
N ARG A 258 -8.28 -6.11 -3.38
CA ARG A 258 -8.42 -7.16 -2.36
C ARG A 258 -8.61 -8.53 -3.00
N LEU A 259 -9.51 -8.65 -3.96
CA LEU A 259 -9.78 -9.91 -4.66
C LEU A 259 -8.57 -10.37 -5.50
N ALA A 260 -7.77 -9.44 -6.00
CA ALA A 260 -6.49 -9.72 -6.66
C ALA A 260 -5.34 -10.03 -5.68
N GLY A 261 -5.58 -9.97 -4.36
CA GLY A 261 -4.56 -10.21 -3.33
C GLY A 261 -3.42 -9.19 -3.32
N ARG A 262 -3.68 -7.97 -3.81
CA ARG A 262 -2.70 -6.89 -3.86
C ARG A 262 -2.50 -6.26 -2.47
N GLU A 263 -1.43 -5.48 -2.36
CA GLU A 263 -1.23 -4.54 -1.25
C GLU A 263 -2.37 -3.50 -1.28
N LEU A 264 -2.94 -3.19 -0.11
CA LEU A 264 -4.18 -2.43 0.03
C LEU A 264 -4.02 -1.09 0.75
N ARG A 265 -2.82 -0.74 1.25
CA ARG A 265 -2.63 0.45 2.09
C ARG A 265 -3.06 1.71 1.35
N PHE A 266 -2.64 1.88 0.09
CA PHE A 266 -3.03 3.05 -0.70
C PHE A 266 -4.55 3.25 -0.76
N TYR A 267 -5.30 2.19 -1.08
CA TYR A 267 -6.76 2.26 -1.21
C TYR A 267 -7.46 2.46 0.15
N LYS A 268 -6.95 1.83 1.21
CA LYS A 268 -7.43 2.03 2.58
C LYS A 268 -7.22 3.48 3.04
N GLU A 269 -6.03 4.03 2.83
CA GLU A 269 -5.72 5.41 3.18
C GLU A 269 -6.55 6.41 2.37
N LYS A 270 -6.79 6.17 1.08
CA LYS A 270 -7.75 6.96 0.29
C LYS A 270 -9.13 6.97 0.96
N LYS A 271 -9.65 5.79 1.32
CA LYS A 271 -10.97 5.65 1.96
C LYS A 271 -11.01 6.37 3.30
N ASP A 272 -10.00 6.18 4.15
CA ASP A 272 -9.95 6.76 5.49
C ASP A 272 -9.85 8.30 5.43
N ILE A 273 -9.07 8.85 4.49
CA ILE A 273 -8.97 10.30 4.25
C ILE A 273 -10.31 10.88 3.77
N LEU A 274 -11.02 10.20 2.87
CA LEU A 274 -12.34 10.65 2.39
C LEU A 274 -13.39 10.59 3.52
N MET A 275 -13.37 9.53 4.33
CA MET A 275 -14.25 9.39 5.50
C MET A 275 -13.97 10.48 6.54
N LEU A 276 -12.70 10.84 6.75
CA LEU A 276 -12.32 11.97 7.59
C LEU A 276 -12.89 13.29 7.05
N ALA A 277 -12.82 13.52 5.73
CA ALA A 277 -13.41 14.70 5.10
C ALA A 277 -14.94 14.77 5.27
N VAL A 278 -15.65 13.63 5.13
CA VAL A 278 -17.10 13.54 5.41
C VAL A 278 -17.40 13.88 6.88
N GLY A 279 -16.58 13.40 7.81
CA GLY A 279 -16.69 13.73 9.23
C GLY A 279 -16.53 15.23 9.51
N GLN A 280 -15.54 15.87 8.89
CA GLN A 280 -15.31 17.32 9.01
C GLN A 280 -16.50 18.13 8.47
N LEU A 281 -17.08 17.74 7.34
CA LEU A 281 -18.29 18.38 6.78
C LEU A 281 -19.50 18.24 7.71
N SER A 282 -19.68 17.04 8.28
CA SER A 282 -20.80 16.77 9.20
C SER A 282 -20.69 17.61 10.47
N ALA A 283 -19.48 17.75 11.02
CA ALA A 283 -19.22 18.60 12.18
C ALA A 283 -19.45 20.09 11.88
N ALA A 284 -19.03 20.58 10.70
CA ALA A 284 -19.27 21.96 10.28
C ALA A 284 -20.77 22.27 10.08
N ASN A 285 -21.54 21.32 9.55
CA ASN A 285 -22.99 21.45 9.39
C ASN A 285 -23.73 21.42 10.74
N ALA A 286 -23.25 20.61 11.69
CA ALA A 286 -23.82 20.58 13.04
C ALA A 286 -23.55 21.88 13.81
N ALA A 287 -22.38 22.50 13.62
CA ALA A 287 -22.01 23.75 14.27
C ALA A 287 -22.77 24.98 13.73
N THR A 288 -23.38 24.89 12.55
CA THR A 288 -24.13 25.98 11.91
C THR A 288 -25.64 25.95 12.20
N LEU A 289 -26.14 24.91 12.86
CA LEU A 289 -27.54 24.83 13.33
C LEU A 289 -27.68 25.55 14.67
N PRO A 290 -28.57 26.56 14.81
CA PRO A 290 -28.81 27.21 16.09
C PRO A 290 -29.44 26.23 17.08
N SER A 291 -28.88 26.15 18.28
CA SER A 291 -29.49 25.48 19.43
C SER A 291 -30.82 26.17 19.75
N HIS A 292 -31.93 25.51 19.42
CA HIS A 292 -33.27 25.95 19.81
C HIS A 292 -33.58 25.53 21.25
#